data_AF-A0A6A7SA59-F1
#
_entry.id   AF-A0A6A7SA59-F1
#
_cell.length_a   1.000
_cell.length_b   1.000
_cell.length_c   1.000
_cell.angle_alpha   90.00
_cell.angle_beta   90.00
_cell.angle_gamma   90.00
#
_symmetry.space_group_name_H-M   'P 1'
#
loop_
_entity.id
_entity.type
_entity.pdbx_description
1 polymer ?
#
loop_
_entity_poly.entity_id
_entity_poly.type
_entity_poly.pdbx_seq_one_letter_code
_entity_poly.pdbx_strand_id
1 'polypeptide(L)'
;MPDTWETANGLDPLDPSDAGSDADGDGATALEEYTAGTDPTDPASVPAAPAIAVQWNAPSERTDGTSLAMSEIDGYRIYWAESGQSLQAGARIDDAYQTEYVIEGLESGTTYRIAVTAIASDGGESDRSETVSVTP
;
A
#
# COMPACT_ATOMS: atom_id res chain seq x y z
N MET A 1 3.15 -15.16 20.72
CA MET A 1 2.27 -14.08 21.23
C MET A 1 2.22 -14.26 22.75
N PRO A 2 1.33 -13.66 23.56
CA PRO A 2 1.19 -14.05 24.97
C PRO A 2 0.49 -15.40 25.09
N ASP A 3 0.99 -16.30 25.95
CA ASP A 3 0.41 -17.63 26.21
C ASP A 3 -1.09 -17.58 26.52
N THR A 4 -1.52 -16.53 27.22
CA THR A 4 -2.94 -16.32 27.58
C THR A 4 -3.82 -16.03 26.36
N TRP A 5 -3.27 -15.37 25.35
CA TRP A 5 -3.97 -15.11 24.09
C TRP A 5 -3.98 -16.37 23.23
N GLU A 6 -2.86 -17.07 23.13
CA GLU A 6 -2.77 -18.34 22.39
C GLU A 6 -3.78 -19.36 22.94
N THR A 7 -3.80 -19.58 24.26
CA THR A 7 -4.75 -20.51 24.90
C THR A 7 -6.22 -20.10 24.69
N ALA A 8 -6.52 -18.79 24.71
CA ALA A 8 -7.88 -18.29 24.53
C ALA A 8 -8.42 -18.51 23.12
N ASN A 9 -7.52 -18.53 22.12
CA ASN A 9 -7.83 -18.67 20.71
C ASN A 9 -7.55 -20.07 20.15
N GLY A 10 -7.30 -21.06 21.02
CA GLY A 10 -7.12 -22.45 20.62
C GLY A 10 -5.75 -22.76 19.98
N LEU A 11 -4.77 -21.87 20.15
CA LEU A 11 -3.37 -22.05 19.76
C LEU A 11 -2.56 -22.74 20.88
N ASP A 12 -1.38 -23.26 20.57
CA ASP A 12 -0.48 -23.94 21.51
C ASP A 12 0.62 -22.98 22.02
N PRO A 13 0.59 -22.57 23.30
CA PRO A 13 1.62 -21.69 23.87
C PRO A 13 3.06 -22.24 23.83
N LEU A 14 3.22 -23.53 23.54
CA LEU A 14 4.52 -24.18 23.42
C LEU A 14 5.00 -24.31 21.96
N ASP A 15 4.18 -23.95 20.98
CA ASP A 15 4.49 -24.00 19.56
C ASP A 15 4.49 -22.59 18.93
N PRO A 16 5.63 -21.88 18.91
CA PRO A 16 5.69 -20.54 18.33
C PRO A 16 5.45 -20.51 16.80
N SER A 17 5.38 -21.66 16.12
CA SER A 17 5.12 -21.71 14.68
C SER A 17 3.64 -21.57 14.33
N ASP A 18 2.73 -21.78 15.29
CA ASP A 18 1.30 -21.61 15.09
C ASP A 18 0.88 -20.14 14.90
N ALA A 19 1.76 -19.20 15.21
CA ALA A 19 1.64 -17.79 14.90
C ALA A 19 1.42 -17.52 13.41
N GLY A 20 1.88 -18.43 12.53
CA GLY A 20 1.66 -18.37 11.09
C GLY A 20 0.45 -19.18 10.59
N SER A 21 -0.39 -19.70 11.48
CA SER A 21 -1.60 -20.44 11.11
C SER A 21 -2.76 -19.50 10.78
N ASP A 22 -3.63 -19.95 9.88
CA ASP A 22 -4.89 -19.33 9.48
C ASP A 22 -6.00 -20.33 9.83
N ALA A 23 -6.51 -20.23 11.06
CA ALA A 23 -7.36 -21.26 11.65
C ALA A 23 -8.81 -21.19 11.15
N ASP A 24 -9.29 -20.00 10.80
CA ASP A 24 -10.64 -19.76 10.32
C ASP A 24 -10.75 -19.61 8.80
N GLY A 25 -9.62 -19.51 8.09
CA GLY A 25 -9.54 -19.56 6.64
C GLY A 25 -9.82 -18.21 5.96
N ASP A 26 -9.62 -17.11 6.67
CA ASP A 26 -9.85 -15.75 6.15
C ASP A 26 -8.63 -15.17 5.41
N GLY A 27 -7.49 -15.85 5.49
CA GLY A 27 -6.23 -15.49 4.84
C GLY A 27 -5.29 -14.63 5.70
N ALA A 28 -5.66 -14.32 6.94
CA ALA A 28 -4.79 -13.70 7.94
C ALA A 28 -4.14 -14.76 8.82
N THR A 29 -2.91 -14.50 9.25
CA THR A 29 -2.24 -15.34 10.24
C THR A 29 -2.64 -14.93 11.66
N ALA A 30 -2.61 -15.88 12.59
CA ALA A 30 -2.84 -15.62 14.01
C ALA A 30 -1.98 -14.46 14.56
N LEU A 31 -0.75 -14.29 14.07
CA LEU A 31 0.10 -13.15 14.44
C LEU A 31 -0.44 -11.82 13.93
N GLU A 32 -0.88 -11.74 12.67
CA GLU A 32 -1.48 -10.54 12.09
C GLU A 32 -2.72 -10.14 12.86
N GLU A 33 -3.57 -11.10 13.20
CA GLU A 33 -4.78 -10.89 13.97
C GLU A 33 -4.53 -10.47 15.41
N TYR A 34 -3.54 -11.07 16.07
CA TYR A 34 -3.08 -10.62 17.38
C TYR A 34 -2.63 -9.15 17.34
N THR A 35 -1.90 -8.74 16.29
CA THR A 35 -1.47 -7.35 16.14
C THR A 35 -2.60 -6.39 15.79
N ALA A 36 -3.60 -6.86 15.04
CA ALA A 36 -4.77 -6.10 14.62
C ALA A 36 -5.88 -6.04 15.69
N GLY A 37 -5.82 -6.92 16.69
CA GLY A 37 -6.85 -7.04 17.73
C GLY A 37 -8.12 -7.71 17.23
N THR A 38 -8.00 -8.62 16.27
CA THR A 38 -9.10 -9.41 15.71
C THR A 38 -9.15 -10.82 16.31
N ASP A 39 -10.25 -11.53 16.06
CA ASP A 39 -10.51 -12.90 16.53
C ASP A 39 -10.07 -13.95 15.48
N PRO A 40 -8.98 -14.70 15.72
CA PRO A 40 -8.41 -15.68 14.79
C PRO A 40 -9.21 -16.97 14.65
N THR A 41 -10.43 -16.98 15.17
CA THR A 41 -11.36 -18.09 15.09
C THR A 41 -12.69 -17.70 14.43
N ASP A 42 -12.82 -16.43 14.01
CA ASP A 42 -14.00 -15.90 13.35
C ASP A 42 -13.63 -15.31 11.98
N PRO A 43 -13.98 -15.96 10.86
CA PRO A 43 -13.58 -15.50 9.52
C PRO A 43 -14.27 -14.20 9.09
N ALA A 44 -15.19 -13.65 9.89
CA ALA A 44 -15.75 -12.31 9.71
C ALA A 44 -14.94 -11.22 10.44
N SER A 45 -14.05 -11.61 11.35
CA SER A 45 -13.17 -10.75 12.12
C SER A 45 -11.80 -10.62 11.45
N VAL A 46 -11.78 -10.07 10.24
CA VAL A 46 -10.53 -9.90 9.46
C VAL A 46 -9.73 -8.65 9.88
N PRO A 47 -8.38 -8.71 9.90
CA PRO A 47 -7.53 -7.52 9.93
C PRO A 47 -7.84 -6.57 8.76
N ALA A 48 -7.59 -5.28 8.96
CA ALA A 48 -7.62 -4.34 7.85
C ALA A 48 -6.53 -4.73 6.84
N ALA A 49 -6.90 -4.84 5.56
CA ALA A 49 -5.94 -5.15 4.51
C ALA A 49 -4.80 -4.11 4.50
N PRO A 50 -3.53 -4.55 4.37
CA PRO A 50 -2.40 -3.64 4.37
C PRO A 50 -2.50 -2.66 3.19
N ALA A 51 -2.24 -1.39 3.50
CA ALA A 51 -2.39 -0.30 2.57
C ALA A 51 -1.31 0.78 2.76
N ILE A 52 -0.96 1.48 1.67
CA ILE A 52 -0.03 2.61 1.70
C ILE A 52 -0.75 3.87 1.23
N ALA A 53 -0.78 4.88 2.10
CA ALA A 53 -1.20 6.23 1.73
C ALA A 53 -0.05 6.96 1.02
N VAL A 54 -0.25 7.27 -0.25
CA VAL A 54 0.67 8.03 -1.09
C VAL A 54 0.21 9.48 -1.13
N GLN A 55 1.11 10.40 -0.84
CA GLN A 55 0.90 11.84 -1.00
C GLN A 55 2.04 12.43 -1.83
N TRP A 56 1.71 13.37 -2.71
CA TRP A 56 2.70 14.07 -3.53
C TRP A 56 2.40 15.56 -3.58
N ASN A 57 3.36 16.33 -4.10
CA ASN A 57 3.13 17.73 -4.46
C ASN A 57 2.94 17.80 -5.96
N ALA A 58 1.91 18.52 -6.41
CA ALA A 58 1.72 18.82 -7.82
C ALA A 58 2.93 19.57 -8.38
N PRO A 59 3.45 19.22 -9.57
CA PRO A 59 4.55 19.96 -10.18
C PRO A 59 4.10 21.37 -10.58
N SER A 60 4.93 22.36 -10.29
CA SER A 60 4.72 23.76 -10.70
C SER A 60 5.56 24.18 -11.91
N GLU A 61 6.42 23.29 -12.40
CA GLU A 61 7.35 23.53 -13.49
C GLU A 61 7.39 22.32 -14.43
N ARG A 62 7.60 22.57 -15.72
CA ARG A 62 7.89 21.55 -16.73
C ARG A 62 9.33 21.06 -16.62
N THR A 63 9.66 20.02 -17.37
CA THR A 63 11.02 19.47 -17.48
C THR A 63 12.05 20.47 -18.04
N ASP A 64 11.60 21.48 -18.78
CA ASP A 64 12.44 22.57 -19.29
C ASP A 64 12.56 23.78 -18.33
N GLY A 65 11.95 23.69 -17.14
CA GLY A 65 11.96 24.74 -16.12
C GLY A 65 10.95 25.88 -16.37
N THR A 66 10.10 25.79 -17.39
CA THR A 66 9.01 26.75 -17.57
C THR A 66 7.88 26.49 -16.57
N SER A 67 7.17 27.55 -16.17
CA SER A 67 6.02 27.42 -15.27
C SER A 67 4.94 26.55 -15.87
N LEU A 68 4.45 25.59 -15.08
CA LEU A 68 3.34 24.70 -15.41
C LEU A 68 2.11 25.13 -14.62
N ALA A 69 1.01 25.44 -15.30
CA ALA A 69 -0.24 25.77 -14.62
C ALA A 69 -1.02 24.49 -14.28
N MET A 70 -1.72 24.48 -13.15
CA MET A 70 -2.56 23.33 -12.75
C MET A 70 -3.62 22.96 -13.81
N SER A 71 -4.12 23.93 -14.58
CA SER A 71 -5.06 23.69 -15.68
C SER A 71 -4.45 22.94 -16.87
N GLU A 72 -3.13 22.82 -16.93
CA GLU A 72 -2.39 22.09 -17.95
C GLU A 72 -2.09 20.66 -17.51
N ILE A 73 -2.42 20.30 -16.27
CA ILE A 73 -2.34 18.94 -15.73
C ILE A 73 -3.74 18.33 -15.86
N ASP A 74 -3.80 17.13 -16.44
CA ASP A 74 -5.00 16.30 -16.55
C ASP A 74 -5.13 15.38 -15.33
N GLY A 75 -4.00 15.00 -14.73
CA GLY A 75 -3.96 14.26 -13.48
C GLY A 75 -2.63 13.54 -13.26
N TYR A 76 -2.67 12.37 -12.62
CA TYR A 76 -1.47 11.66 -12.15
C TYR A 76 -1.53 10.17 -12.46
N ARG A 77 -0.35 9.53 -12.52
CA ARG A 77 -0.25 8.08 -12.51
C ARG A 77 0.68 7.64 -11.39
N ILE A 78 0.22 6.63 -10.65
CA ILE A 78 0.97 6.05 -9.56
C ILE A 78 1.53 4.72 -10.03
N TYR A 79 2.80 4.51 -9.72
CA TYR A 79 3.53 3.29 -10.00
C TYR A 79 3.95 2.66 -8.69
N TRP A 80 3.82 1.35 -8.60
CA TRP A 80 4.39 0.60 -7.49
C TRP A 80 4.89 -0.77 -7.95
N ALA A 81 5.79 -1.34 -7.16
CA ALA A 81 6.25 -2.72 -7.28
C ALA A 81 6.97 -3.13 -6.00
N GLU A 82 7.02 -4.42 -5.72
CA GLU A 82 7.85 -4.97 -4.64
C GLU A 82 9.34 -4.62 -4.86
N SER A 83 10.09 -4.59 -3.78
CA SER A 83 11.52 -4.33 -3.82
C SER A 83 12.24 -5.38 -4.68
N GLY A 84 12.98 -4.91 -5.69
CA GLY A 84 13.63 -5.78 -6.69
C GLY A 84 12.82 -6.04 -7.95
N GLN A 85 11.51 -5.79 -7.96
CA GLN A 85 10.65 -5.91 -9.14
C GLN A 85 10.59 -4.60 -9.95
N SER A 86 10.33 -4.67 -11.26
CA SER A 86 10.18 -3.46 -12.08
C SER A 86 8.88 -2.73 -11.74
N LEU A 87 8.95 -1.40 -11.53
CA LEU A 87 7.77 -0.55 -11.29
C LEU A 87 6.72 -0.72 -12.38
N GLN A 88 5.51 -1.11 -11.98
CA GLN A 88 4.37 -1.26 -12.88
C GLN A 88 3.47 -0.03 -12.80
N ALA A 89 2.80 0.30 -13.91
CA ALA A 89 1.76 1.30 -13.92
C ALA A 89 0.56 0.76 -13.13
N GLY A 90 0.18 1.49 -12.09
CA GLY A 90 -0.95 1.16 -11.24
C GLY A 90 -2.13 2.10 -11.51
N ALA A 91 -2.45 2.94 -10.53
CA ALA A 91 -3.60 3.84 -10.59
C ALA A 91 -3.35 5.03 -11.53
N ARG A 92 -4.40 5.42 -12.27
CA ARG A 92 -4.50 6.70 -12.95
C ARG A 92 -5.55 7.54 -12.25
N ILE A 93 -5.22 8.79 -12.01
CA ILE A 93 -6.06 9.79 -11.38
C ILE A 93 -6.32 10.85 -12.44
N ASP A 94 -7.58 11.07 -12.79
CA ASP A 94 -8.04 12.07 -13.77
C ASP A 94 -8.53 13.36 -13.08
N ASP A 95 -7.83 13.76 -12.01
CA ASP A 95 -8.05 15.01 -11.28
C ASP A 95 -6.70 15.61 -10.88
N ALA A 96 -6.38 16.76 -11.49
CA ALA A 96 -5.16 17.50 -11.20
C ALA A 96 -5.08 18.01 -9.75
N TYR A 97 -6.19 18.16 -9.04
CA TYR A 97 -6.21 18.67 -7.67
C TYR A 97 -6.12 17.56 -6.61
N GLN A 98 -6.30 16.30 -7.00
CA GLN A 98 -6.07 15.17 -6.11
C GLN A 98 -4.58 14.87 -6.02
N THR A 99 -4.00 15.10 -4.84
CA THR A 99 -2.57 14.86 -4.58
C THR A 99 -2.33 13.76 -3.54
N GLU A 100 -3.30 12.86 -3.42
CA GLU A 100 -3.25 11.72 -2.52
C GLU A 100 -3.96 10.49 -3.12
N TYR A 101 -3.54 9.30 -2.69
CA TYR A 101 -4.12 8.03 -3.09
C TYR A 101 -3.76 6.94 -2.09
N VAL A 102 -4.64 5.95 -1.92
CA VAL A 102 -4.37 4.78 -1.07
C VAL A 102 -4.20 3.55 -1.95
N ILE A 103 -3.04 2.92 -1.87
CA ILE A 103 -2.80 1.61 -2.49
C ILE A 103 -3.22 0.54 -1.48
N GLU A 104 -4.24 -0.24 -1.82
CA GLU A 104 -4.81 -1.29 -0.96
C GLU A 104 -4.43 -2.69 -1.49
N GLY A 105 -4.64 -3.72 -0.67
CA GLY A 105 -4.44 -5.12 -1.07
C GLY A 105 -2.97 -5.48 -1.26
N LEU A 106 -2.09 -4.89 -0.45
CA LEU A 106 -0.67 -5.19 -0.45
C LEU A 106 -0.38 -6.46 0.37
N GLU A 107 0.87 -6.89 0.38
CA GLU A 107 1.33 -7.93 1.31
C GLU A 107 1.98 -7.24 2.52
N SER A 108 1.51 -7.62 3.73
CA SER A 108 2.07 -7.15 4.99
C SER A 108 3.55 -7.55 5.09
N GLY A 109 4.41 -6.63 5.54
CA GLY A 109 5.85 -6.90 5.67
C GLY A 109 6.63 -6.92 4.34
N THR A 110 5.97 -6.82 3.19
CA THR A 110 6.62 -6.70 1.87
C THR A 110 6.99 -5.25 1.58
N THR A 111 8.27 -4.98 1.31
CA THR A 111 8.71 -3.61 0.93
C THR A 111 8.31 -3.29 -0.50
N TYR A 112 7.55 -2.21 -0.69
CA TYR A 112 7.17 -1.65 -1.99
C TYR A 112 7.97 -0.39 -2.31
N ARG A 113 8.25 -0.18 -3.60
CA ARG A 113 8.77 1.07 -4.14
C ARG A 113 7.65 1.78 -4.89
N ILE A 114 7.52 3.08 -4.69
CA ILE A 114 6.43 3.89 -5.23
C ILE A 114 6.98 5.12 -5.94
N ALA A 115 6.41 5.48 -7.09
CA ALA A 115 6.68 6.71 -7.81
C ALA A 115 5.40 7.28 -8.44
N VAL A 116 5.41 8.58 -8.74
CA VAL A 116 4.27 9.28 -9.35
C VAL A 116 4.75 10.06 -10.58
N THR A 117 3.92 10.13 -11.62
CA THR A 117 4.07 11.03 -12.78
C THR A 117 2.88 11.99 -12.85
N ALA A 118 3.10 13.15 -13.45
CA ALA A 118 2.02 14.02 -13.88
C ALA A 118 1.66 13.72 -15.35
N ILE A 119 0.38 13.73 -15.66
CA ILE A 119 -0.13 13.71 -17.03
C ILE A 119 -0.62 15.11 -17.38
N ALA A 120 -0.15 15.66 -18.48
CA ALA A 120 -0.59 16.93 -19.03
C ALA A 120 -1.89 16.79 -19.85
N SER A 121 -2.58 17.90 -20.06
CA SER A 121 -3.86 17.96 -20.82
C SER A 121 -3.76 17.50 -22.28
N ASP A 122 -2.55 17.44 -22.84
CA ASP A 122 -2.27 16.90 -24.17
C ASP A 122 -1.98 15.39 -24.18
N GLY A 123 -2.04 14.75 -23.00
CA GLY A 123 -1.74 13.34 -22.78
C GLY A 123 -0.25 13.03 -22.57
N GLY A 124 0.62 14.04 -22.58
CA GLY A 124 2.04 13.87 -22.26
C GLY A 124 2.26 13.48 -20.80
N GLU A 125 3.13 12.52 -20.54
CA GLU A 125 3.46 12.05 -19.19
C GLU A 125 4.88 12.49 -18.82
N SER A 126 5.06 12.99 -17.59
CA SER A 126 6.36 13.43 -17.09
C SER A 126 7.32 12.26 -16.86
N ASP A 127 8.59 12.57 -16.58
CA ASP A 127 9.46 11.62 -15.89
C ASP A 127 8.84 11.23 -14.54
N ARG A 128 9.14 10.02 -14.09
CA ARG A 128 8.74 9.53 -12.76
C ARG A 128 9.46 10.33 -11.68
N SER A 129 8.77 10.54 -10.55
CA SER A 129 9.42 10.99 -9.32
C SER A 129 10.52 10.02 -8.88
N GLU A 130 11.38 10.47 -7.97
CA GLU A 130 12.21 9.57 -7.17
C GLU A 130 11.33 8.52 -6.48
N THR A 131 11.89 7.32 -6.30
CA THR A 131 11.14 6.24 -5.66
C THR A 131 11.23 6.31 -4.15
N VAL A 132 10.09 6.15 -3.48
CA VAL A 132 10.01 5.98 -2.03
C VAL A 132 9.79 4.51 -1.72
N SER A 133 10.52 3.97 -0.73
CA SER A 133 10.35 2.60 -0.24
C SER A 133 9.53 2.58 1.04
N VAL A 134 8.48 1.77 1.09
CA VAL A 134 7.56 1.66 2.22
C VAL A 134 7.20 0.19 2.43
N THR A 135 7.12 -0.24 3.68
CA THR A 135 6.61 -1.57 4.07
C THR A 135 5.34 -1.34 4.88
N PRO A 136 4.17 -1.77 4.41
CA PRO A 136 2.93 -1.72 5.18
C PRO A 136 2.91 -2.76 6.29
#